data_AF-A0A349QXK7-F1
#
_entry.id   AF-A0A349QXK7-F1
#
_cell.length_a   1.000
_cell.length_b   1.000
_cell.length_c   1.000
_cell.angle_alpha   90.00
_cell.angle_beta   90.00
_cell.angle_gamma   90.00
#
_symmetry.space_group_name_H-M   'P 1'
#
loop_
_entity.id
_entity.type
_entity.pdbx_description
1 polymer ?
#
loop_
_entity_poly.entity_id
_entity_poly.type
_entity_poly.pdbx_seq_one_letter_code
_entity_poly.pdbx_strand_id
1 'polypeptide(L)'
;MDKNQVYPAGNRAGFAIEPGDQGKLISAELLKNMTVETYLFGQLQDSQTLFNSSALLNIKLVSYGSGKQKVSIVTTKPFNEIRLRVTQTIGVNIGTLKVYYAFEEPQVNCDCDDKIQKSGSSITGDIVRGDRWTLAGWGLLRARIDNADRVVDDNPSNFATATLPLLGTFLTPAVLTVGSNPLLPANTVAGYVIEKTSGLLGVGVLDGVTVEFYNGNTKTNTFTSGSLVTGELLSSGSKKIYVGGKATKPFNRIKI
;
A
#
# COMPACT_ATOMS: atom_id res chain seq x y z
N MET A 1 8.14 -27.70 8.73
CA MET A 1 9.26 -26.89 9.26
C MET A 1 10.12 -27.82 10.08
N ASP A 2 11.43 -27.82 9.84
CA ASP A 2 12.38 -28.54 10.67
C ASP A 2 12.26 -28.00 12.10
N LYS A 3 12.02 -28.87 13.09
CA LYS A 3 11.88 -28.47 14.50
C LYS A 3 13.18 -27.86 15.06
N ASN A 4 14.31 -28.07 14.39
CA ASN A 4 15.63 -27.65 14.86
C ASN A 4 16.10 -26.32 14.26
N GLN A 5 15.39 -25.78 13.26
CA GLN A 5 15.75 -24.51 12.65
C GLN A 5 15.20 -23.34 13.47
N VAL A 6 16.09 -22.59 14.11
CA VAL A 6 15.77 -21.36 14.83
C VAL A 6 16.08 -20.16 13.96
N TYR A 7 15.08 -19.32 13.73
CA TYR A 7 15.20 -18.04 13.05
C TYR A 7 15.55 -16.94 14.06
N PRO A 8 16.43 -15.99 13.71
CA PRO A 8 16.82 -14.91 14.61
C PRO A 8 15.69 -13.88 14.81
N ALA A 9 15.86 -13.06 15.85
CA ALA A 9 15.06 -11.85 16.02
C ALA A 9 15.31 -10.87 14.86
N GLY A 10 14.33 -10.01 14.59
CA GLY A 10 14.42 -8.96 13.59
C GLY A 10 13.99 -9.41 12.19
N ASN A 11 13.63 -10.68 11.97
CA ASN A 11 13.09 -11.14 10.70
C ASN A 11 11.58 -10.87 10.60
N ARG A 12 11.05 -10.91 9.37
CA ARG A 12 9.60 -10.88 9.13
C ARG A 12 9.06 -12.30 9.15
N ALA A 13 8.05 -12.54 9.98
CA ALA A 13 7.36 -13.82 10.09
C ALA A 13 5.87 -13.63 9.84
N GLY A 14 5.27 -14.45 8.98
CA GLY A 14 3.91 -14.18 8.50
C GLY A 14 3.26 -15.27 7.68
N PHE A 15 2.13 -14.92 7.07
CA PHE A 15 1.31 -15.81 6.24
C PHE A 15 0.91 -15.13 4.93
N ALA A 16 0.90 -15.90 3.84
CA ALA A 16 0.20 -15.52 2.61
C ALA A 16 -1.25 -15.98 2.69
N ILE A 17 -2.18 -15.03 2.58
CA ILE A 17 -3.61 -15.23 2.80
C ILE A 17 -4.45 -14.54 1.71
N GLU A 18 -5.71 -14.93 1.55
CA GLU A 18 -6.66 -14.32 0.61
C GLU A 18 -8.07 -14.38 1.19
N PRO A 19 -8.81 -13.25 1.25
CA PRO A 19 -10.20 -13.26 1.65
C PRO A 19 -11.05 -14.00 0.60
N GLY A 20 -12.14 -14.64 1.04
CA GLY A 20 -12.97 -15.55 0.25
C GLY A 20 -13.66 -14.88 -0.93
N ASP A 21 -13.91 -13.58 -0.83
CA ASP A 21 -14.32 -12.74 -1.94
C ASP A 21 -13.11 -12.44 -2.82
N GLN A 22 -12.94 -13.24 -3.88
CA GLN A 22 -11.81 -13.14 -4.81
C GLN A 22 -11.56 -11.68 -5.24
N GLY A 23 -10.34 -11.21 -5.04
CA GLY A 23 -9.90 -9.88 -5.47
C GLY A 23 -10.18 -8.75 -4.48
N LYS A 24 -10.84 -8.99 -3.34
CA LYS A 24 -10.95 -7.98 -2.27
C LYS A 24 -9.68 -7.94 -1.41
N LEU A 25 -9.36 -6.74 -0.92
CA LEU A 25 -8.30 -6.53 0.05
C LEU A 25 -8.73 -7.05 1.42
N ILE A 26 -7.76 -7.38 2.27
CA ILE A 26 -8.02 -7.63 3.68
C ILE A 26 -8.44 -6.31 4.32
N SER A 27 -9.65 -6.27 4.89
CA SER A 27 -10.13 -5.07 5.56
C SER A 27 -9.41 -4.83 6.89
N ALA A 28 -9.31 -3.57 7.29
CA ALA A 28 -8.85 -3.17 8.62
C ALA A 28 -9.60 -3.90 9.76
N GLU A 29 -10.92 -4.09 9.59
CA GLU A 29 -11.75 -4.81 10.56
C GLU A 29 -11.40 -6.31 10.66
N LEU A 30 -11.00 -6.94 9.55
CA LEU A 30 -10.48 -8.30 9.57
C LEU A 30 -9.11 -8.36 10.27
N LEU A 31 -8.23 -7.38 10.04
CA LEU A 31 -6.89 -7.33 10.66
C LEU A 31 -6.92 -7.13 12.17
N LYS A 32 -7.90 -6.39 12.70
CA LYS A 32 -8.12 -6.25 14.15
C LYS A 32 -8.36 -7.58 14.85
N ASN A 33 -8.88 -8.54 14.09
CA ASN A 33 -9.25 -9.87 14.56
C ASN A 33 -8.14 -10.91 14.29
N MET A 34 -6.99 -10.51 13.73
CA MET A 34 -5.91 -11.42 13.37
C MET A 34 -4.63 -11.09 14.15
N THR A 35 -4.06 -12.12 14.76
CA THR A 35 -2.81 -12.04 15.54
C THR A 35 -1.80 -13.03 14.96
N VAL A 36 -0.58 -12.56 14.73
CA VAL A 36 0.56 -13.43 14.44
C VAL A 36 1.33 -13.64 15.75
N GLU A 37 1.55 -14.91 16.08
CA GLU A 37 2.31 -15.34 17.25
C GLU A 37 3.54 -16.11 16.78
N THR A 38 4.67 -15.93 17.45
CA THR A 38 5.87 -16.75 17.24
C THR A 38 6.18 -17.53 18.49
N TYR A 39 6.72 -18.73 18.32
CA TYR A 39 7.12 -19.59 19.42
C TYR A 39 8.53 -20.12 19.22
N LEU A 40 9.21 -20.38 20.33
CA LEU A 40 10.48 -21.09 20.38
C LEU A 40 10.27 -22.35 21.22
N PHE A 41 10.25 -23.51 20.57
CA PHE A 41 9.98 -24.81 21.22
C PHE A 41 8.69 -24.78 22.08
N GLY A 42 7.61 -24.26 21.52
CA GLY A 42 6.32 -24.09 22.20
C GLY A 42 6.23 -22.94 23.22
N GLN A 43 7.31 -22.22 23.51
CA GLN A 43 7.28 -21.03 24.38
C GLN A 43 6.97 -19.78 23.56
N LEU A 44 5.94 -19.01 23.96
CA LEU A 44 5.52 -17.80 23.25
C LEU A 44 6.65 -16.75 23.26
N GLN A 45 6.97 -16.21 22.09
CA GLN A 45 8.03 -15.24 21.88
C GLN A 45 7.45 -13.85 21.60
N ASP A 46 6.71 -13.73 20.50
CA ASP A 46 5.95 -12.54 20.09
C ASP A 46 4.45 -12.88 19.97
N SER A 47 3.60 -11.89 20.25
CA SER A 47 2.16 -11.93 19.95
C SER A 47 1.73 -10.53 19.55
N GLN A 48 1.39 -10.34 18.27
CA GLN A 48 1.03 -9.02 17.75
C GLN A 48 -0.20 -9.11 16.85
N THR A 49 -1.20 -8.27 17.16
CA THR A 49 -2.35 -8.05 16.29
C THR A 49 -1.94 -7.27 15.05
N LEU A 50 -2.38 -7.72 13.88
CA LEU A 50 -1.96 -7.16 12.59
C LEU A 50 -2.43 -5.72 12.36
N PHE A 51 -3.43 -5.25 13.11
CA PHE A 51 -3.90 -3.86 13.09
C PHE A 51 -3.16 -2.92 14.07
N ASN A 52 -2.11 -3.37 14.75
CA ASN A 52 -1.36 -2.52 15.67
C ASN A 52 -0.26 -1.73 14.94
N SER A 53 -0.05 -0.47 15.40
CA SER A 53 0.80 0.63 14.88
C SER A 53 2.29 0.34 14.62
N SER A 54 2.69 -0.91 14.39
CA SER A 54 4.06 -1.36 14.06
C SER A 54 4.06 -2.65 13.23
N ALA A 55 2.95 -3.41 13.25
CA ALA A 55 2.71 -4.60 12.45
C ALA A 55 2.00 -4.29 11.13
N LEU A 56 1.82 -3.00 10.83
CA LEU A 56 1.13 -2.54 9.64
C LEU A 56 2.04 -2.86 8.46
N LEU A 57 1.78 -4.08 7.95
CA LEU A 57 1.41 -4.39 6.60
C LEU A 57 2.35 -3.80 5.56
N ASN A 58 3.59 -4.30 5.54
CA ASN A 58 4.22 -4.59 4.25
C ASN A 58 3.42 -5.73 3.59
N ILE A 59 2.21 -5.42 3.12
CA ILE A 59 1.59 -6.17 2.07
C ILE A 59 2.47 -5.88 0.84
N LYS A 60 3.60 -6.60 0.74
CA LYS A 60 4.13 -6.89 -0.58
C LYS A 60 3.05 -7.72 -1.22
N LEU A 61 2.19 -7.04 -1.99
CA LEU A 61 1.34 -7.69 -2.95
C LEU A 61 2.30 -8.26 -3.98
N VAL A 62 2.85 -9.44 -3.69
CA VAL A 62 3.38 -10.34 -4.71
C VAL A 62 2.15 -10.85 -5.44
N SER A 63 1.45 -9.93 -6.09
CA SER A 63 0.25 -10.20 -6.83
C SER A 63 0.73 -11.00 -8.01
N TYR A 64 0.56 -12.31 -7.95
CA TYR A 64 0.45 -13.16 -9.12
C TYR A 64 -1.05 -13.36 -9.34
N GLY A 65 -1.77 -12.32 -9.79
CA GLY A 65 -3.09 -12.45 -10.41
C GLY A 65 -4.17 -13.21 -9.60
N SER A 66 -4.10 -13.25 -8.27
CA SER A 66 -4.96 -14.13 -7.45
C SER A 66 -5.40 -13.56 -6.10
N GLY A 67 -5.26 -12.25 -5.84
CA GLY A 67 -5.76 -11.63 -4.59
C GLY A 67 -5.01 -12.02 -3.30
N LYS A 68 -3.92 -12.80 -3.40
CA LYS A 68 -3.06 -13.18 -2.27
C LYS A 68 -2.33 -11.98 -1.69
N GLN A 69 -2.28 -11.93 -0.37
CA GLN A 69 -1.69 -10.86 0.44
C GLN A 69 -0.78 -11.49 1.51
N LYS A 70 0.44 -10.98 1.66
CA LYS A 70 1.31 -11.35 2.80
C LYS A 70 0.97 -10.47 4.00
N VAL A 71 0.74 -11.09 5.15
CA VAL A 71 0.65 -10.41 6.45
C VAL A 71 1.75 -10.92 7.36
N SER A 72 2.45 -10.03 8.06
CA SER A 72 3.62 -10.40 8.88
C SER A 72 3.87 -9.43 10.02
N ILE A 73 4.60 -9.89 11.01
CA ILE A 73 5.18 -9.08 12.07
C ILE A 73 6.70 -9.06 11.91
N VAL A 74 7.36 -8.02 12.44
CA VAL A 74 8.80 -8.06 12.69
C VAL A 74 9.00 -8.71 14.06
N THR A 75 9.74 -9.82 14.10
CA THR A 75 9.96 -10.59 15.32
C THR A 75 10.92 -9.87 16.25
N THR A 76 10.69 -9.92 17.56
CA THR A 76 11.59 -9.30 18.55
C THR A 76 12.51 -10.32 19.21
N LYS A 77 12.21 -11.61 19.05
CA LYS A 77 12.95 -12.73 19.66
C LYS A 77 13.15 -13.87 18.65
N PRO A 78 14.13 -14.78 18.89
CA PRO A 78 14.30 -15.98 18.08
C PRO A 78 13.08 -16.89 18.16
N PHE A 79 12.77 -17.60 17.07
CA PHE A 79 11.60 -18.46 16.97
C PHE A 79 11.84 -19.64 16.02
N ASN A 80 11.08 -20.72 16.16
CA ASN A 80 11.04 -21.83 15.21
C ASN A 80 9.62 -22.19 14.75
N GLU A 81 8.62 -21.48 15.26
CA GLU A 81 7.20 -21.72 15.03
C GLU A 81 6.48 -20.38 14.80
N ILE A 82 5.54 -20.36 13.86
CA ILE A 82 4.68 -19.20 13.56
C ILE A 82 3.22 -19.69 13.61
N ARG A 83 2.34 -18.94 14.27
CA ARG A 83 0.91 -19.22 14.38
C ARG A 83 0.10 -18.01 13.94
N LEU A 84 -0.93 -18.28 13.13
CA LEU A 84 -1.98 -17.31 12.84
C LEU A 84 -3.18 -17.60 13.75
N ARG A 85 -3.54 -16.64 14.60
CA ARG A 85 -4.75 -16.67 15.41
C ARG A 85 -5.78 -15.73 14.81
N VAL A 86 -6.98 -16.23 14.59
CA VAL A 86 -8.12 -15.44 14.09
C VAL A 86 -9.23 -15.50 15.12
N THR A 87 -9.61 -14.36 15.68
CA THR A 87 -10.64 -14.24 16.72
C THR A 87 -11.92 -13.70 16.09
N GLN A 88 -13.03 -14.44 16.17
CA GLN A 88 -14.32 -13.93 15.73
C GLN A 88 -14.94 -13.06 16.81
N THR A 89 -15.10 -11.76 16.54
CA THR A 89 -15.85 -10.86 17.41
C THR A 89 -17.33 -10.94 17.04
N ILE A 90 -18.22 -10.96 18.04
CA ILE A 90 -19.68 -11.00 17.84
C ILE A 90 -20.09 -9.87 16.89
N GLY A 91 -20.83 -10.21 15.82
CA GLY A 91 -21.29 -9.25 14.81
C GLY A 91 -20.31 -9.01 13.64
N VAL A 92 -19.11 -9.59 13.67
CA VAL A 92 -18.14 -9.51 12.55
C VAL A 92 -18.15 -10.83 11.78
N ASN A 93 -18.75 -10.83 10.59
CA ASN A 93 -18.60 -11.93 9.65
C ASN A 93 -17.28 -11.76 8.88
N ILE A 94 -16.24 -12.49 9.29
CA ILE A 94 -14.93 -12.48 8.64
C ILE A 94 -14.89 -13.34 7.34
N GLY A 95 -16.01 -13.92 6.94
CA GLY A 95 -16.13 -14.72 5.73
C GLY A 95 -15.21 -15.94 5.70
N THR A 96 -14.88 -16.39 4.49
CA THR A 96 -13.85 -17.42 4.28
C THR A 96 -12.49 -16.75 4.22
N LEU A 97 -11.48 -17.26 4.93
CA LEU A 97 -10.09 -16.84 4.78
C LEU A 97 -9.27 -18.03 4.25
N LYS A 98 -8.68 -17.88 3.06
CA LYS A 98 -7.76 -18.87 2.52
C LYS A 98 -6.36 -18.59 3.06
N VAL A 99 -5.72 -19.58 3.67
CA VAL A 99 -4.34 -19.50 4.18
C VAL A 99 -3.48 -20.43 3.34
N TYR A 100 -2.47 -19.90 2.65
CA TYR A 100 -1.69 -20.65 1.67
C TYR A 100 -0.38 -21.20 2.25
N TYR A 101 0.44 -20.33 2.85
CA TYR A 101 1.71 -20.73 3.45
C TYR A 101 2.15 -19.73 4.51
N ALA A 102 2.90 -20.22 5.49
CA ALA A 102 3.69 -19.37 6.39
C ALA A 102 5.03 -19.02 5.71
N PHE A 103 5.60 -17.87 6.06
CA PHE A 103 6.92 -17.47 5.58
C PHE A 103 7.73 -16.83 6.70
N GLU A 104 9.04 -16.95 6.54
CA GLU A 104 10.06 -16.16 7.23
C GLU A 104 10.93 -15.52 6.16
N GLU A 105 11.23 -14.24 6.31
CA GLU A 105 12.17 -13.53 5.43
C GLU A 105 12.98 -12.50 6.22
N PRO A 106 14.27 -12.28 5.88
CA PRO A 106 15.04 -11.20 6.47
C PRO A 106 14.32 -9.86 6.36
N GLN A 107 14.36 -9.05 7.41
CA GLN A 107 13.79 -7.71 7.36
C GLN A 107 14.72 -6.82 6.53
N VAL A 108 14.47 -6.80 5.22
CA VAL A 108 15.19 -5.90 4.33
C VAL A 108 14.61 -4.51 4.52
N ASN A 109 15.39 -3.60 5.11
CA ASN A 109 15.11 -2.17 5.17
C ASN A 109 15.51 -1.48 3.85
N CYS A 110 15.37 -2.15 2.70
CA CYS A 110 15.31 -1.41 1.45
C CYS A 110 13.88 -0.90 1.30
N ASP A 111 13.77 0.41 1.10
CA ASP A 111 12.71 1.00 0.30
C ASP A 111 12.95 0.45 -1.12
N CYS A 112 12.60 -0.82 -1.35
CA CYS A 112 12.88 -1.53 -2.61
C CYS A 112 11.89 -1.09 -3.71
N ASP A 113 11.19 0.02 -3.49
CA ASP A 113 10.30 0.65 -4.42
C ASP A 113 11.16 1.53 -5.35
N ASP A 114 11.24 1.13 -6.62
CA ASP A 114 11.86 1.97 -7.65
C ASP A 114 11.03 3.26 -7.81
N LYS A 115 11.61 4.40 -7.41
CA LYS A 115 10.94 5.72 -7.50
C LYS A 115 11.01 6.24 -8.93
N ILE A 116 9.93 6.82 -9.45
CA ILE A 116 10.02 7.51 -10.74
C ILE A 116 10.56 8.92 -10.48
N GLN A 117 11.80 9.19 -10.90
CA GLN A 117 12.48 10.46 -10.64
C GLN A 117 13.06 11.05 -11.92
N LYS A 118 13.26 12.38 -11.95
CA LYS A 118 13.88 13.08 -13.10
C LYS A 118 15.30 12.58 -13.38
N SER A 119 16.03 12.20 -12.34
CA SER A 119 17.40 11.71 -12.40
C SER A 119 17.69 10.83 -11.18
N GLY A 120 18.80 10.08 -11.21
CA GLY A 120 19.30 9.32 -10.06
C GLY A 120 18.55 8.02 -9.72
N SER A 121 17.46 7.71 -10.43
CA SER A 121 16.68 6.47 -10.25
C SER A 121 16.87 5.47 -11.41
N SER A 122 16.64 4.18 -11.10
CA SER A 122 16.49 3.07 -12.06
C SER A 122 15.33 3.32 -13.05
N ILE A 123 14.30 4.06 -12.63
CA ILE A 123 13.16 4.44 -13.46
C ILE A 123 13.13 5.96 -13.57
N THR A 124 13.53 6.48 -14.72
CA THR A 124 13.46 7.92 -14.99
C THR A 124 12.06 8.35 -15.46
N GLY A 125 11.65 9.56 -15.10
CA GLY A 125 10.35 10.11 -15.47
C GLY A 125 10.12 11.53 -14.96
N ASP A 126 8.95 12.09 -15.25
CA ASP A 126 8.56 13.45 -14.84
C ASP A 126 7.03 13.59 -14.71
N ILE A 127 6.57 14.71 -14.19
CA ILE A 127 5.17 15.11 -14.15
C ILE A 127 4.63 15.29 -15.58
N VAL A 128 3.50 14.65 -15.86
CA VAL A 128 2.74 14.87 -17.10
C VAL A 128 1.84 16.08 -16.89
N ARG A 129 2.18 17.21 -17.54
CA ARG A 129 1.46 18.48 -17.39
C ARG A 129 0.25 18.59 -18.32
N GLY A 130 -0.69 19.45 -17.94
CA GLY A 130 -1.89 19.80 -18.70
C GLY A 130 -3.18 19.44 -17.96
N ASP A 131 -4.28 20.11 -18.29
CA ASP A 131 -5.52 20.10 -17.51
C ASP A 131 -6.15 18.72 -17.32
N ARG A 132 -5.83 17.76 -18.20
CA ARG A 132 -6.30 16.36 -18.13
C ARG A 132 -5.42 15.46 -17.25
N TRP A 133 -4.19 15.89 -16.99
CA TRP A 133 -3.10 15.08 -16.44
C TRP A 133 -2.61 15.60 -15.09
N THR A 134 -2.23 16.87 -14.99
CA THR A 134 -1.83 17.46 -13.71
C THR A 134 -2.37 18.87 -13.62
N LEU A 135 -3.27 19.08 -12.67
CA LEU A 135 -3.87 20.38 -12.38
C LEU A 135 -2.99 21.15 -11.38
N ALA A 136 -1.93 21.76 -11.92
CA ALA A 136 -1.14 22.76 -11.21
C ALA A 136 -1.81 24.13 -11.42
N GLY A 137 -2.27 24.80 -10.35
CA GLY A 137 -3.02 26.04 -10.54
C GLY A 137 -3.30 26.85 -9.28
N TRP A 138 -3.53 28.15 -9.50
CA TRP A 138 -3.82 29.17 -8.50
C TRP A 138 -5.32 29.52 -8.54
N GLY A 139 -6.02 29.38 -7.42
CA GLY A 139 -7.43 29.74 -7.30
C GLY A 139 -8.06 29.22 -6.01
N LEU A 140 -8.90 30.04 -5.37
CA LEU A 140 -9.49 29.74 -4.05
C LEU A 140 -10.62 28.71 -4.09
N LEU A 141 -11.17 28.42 -5.28
CA LEU A 141 -12.41 27.63 -5.45
C LEU A 141 -12.21 26.33 -6.26
N ARG A 142 -10.97 25.93 -6.55
CA ARG A 142 -10.67 24.71 -7.31
C ARG A 142 -9.76 23.78 -6.52
N ALA A 143 -9.92 22.49 -6.76
CA ALA A 143 -8.94 21.51 -6.33
C ALA A 143 -7.60 21.79 -7.02
N ARG A 144 -6.49 21.72 -6.28
CA ARG A 144 -5.15 22.02 -6.82
C ARG A 144 -4.09 21.13 -6.21
N ILE A 145 -3.01 20.94 -6.96
CA ILE A 145 -1.76 20.33 -6.48
C ILE A 145 -0.67 21.41 -6.38
N ASP A 146 -0.24 21.67 -5.15
CA ASP A 146 0.90 22.55 -4.87
C ASP A 146 2.20 21.73 -4.86
N ASN A 147 3.27 22.27 -5.46
CA ASN A 147 4.59 21.63 -5.53
C ASN A 147 4.61 20.24 -6.20
N ALA A 148 3.82 20.03 -7.26
CA ALA A 148 3.74 18.75 -7.98
C ALA A 148 5.10 18.16 -8.38
N ASP A 149 6.06 19.00 -8.75
CA ASP A 149 7.43 18.59 -9.13
C ASP A 149 8.19 17.85 -8.02
N ARG A 150 7.81 18.01 -6.75
CA ARG A 150 8.41 17.29 -5.61
C ARG A 150 8.15 15.78 -5.64
N VAL A 151 7.14 15.33 -6.38
CA VAL A 151 6.81 13.89 -6.46
C VAL A 151 7.82 13.11 -7.31
N VAL A 152 8.60 13.80 -8.15
CA VAL A 152 9.59 13.20 -9.07
C VAL A 152 10.99 13.78 -8.90
N ASP A 153 11.23 14.57 -7.85
CA ASP A 153 12.58 15.06 -7.53
C ASP A 153 13.41 14.00 -6.81
N ASP A 154 14.65 14.33 -6.49
CA ASP A 154 15.62 13.43 -5.85
C ASP A 154 15.49 13.36 -4.32
N ASN A 155 14.55 14.10 -3.71
CA ASN A 155 14.37 14.21 -2.27
C ASN A 155 13.10 13.46 -1.79
N PRO A 156 13.21 12.19 -1.36
CA PRO A 156 12.06 11.39 -0.96
C PRO A 156 11.40 11.82 0.36
N SER A 157 11.94 12.85 1.02
CA SER A 157 11.41 13.36 2.29
C SER A 157 10.47 14.55 2.12
N ASN A 158 10.37 15.11 0.93
CA ASN A 158 9.44 16.19 0.62
C ASN A 158 8.16 15.64 -0.06
N PHE A 159 7.21 16.52 -0.36
CA PHE A 159 5.90 16.12 -0.89
C PHE A 159 5.20 17.25 -1.66
N ALA A 160 4.30 16.85 -2.55
CA ALA A 160 3.25 17.72 -3.10
C ALA A 160 2.01 17.71 -2.19
N THR A 161 1.24 18.80 -2.22
CA THR A 161 0.02 18.94 -1.40
C THR A 161 -1.19 19.08 -2.30
N ALA A 162 -2.15 18.15 -2.15
CA ALA A 162 -3.47 18.31 -2.73
C ALA A 162 -4.36 19.13 -1.78
N THR A 163 -4.89 20.25 -2.26
CA THR A 163 -5.89 21.05 -1.52
C THR A 163 -7.24 20.90 -2.18
N LEU A 164 -8.24 20.50 -1.40
CA LEU A 164 -9.63 20.33 -1.81
C LEU A 164 -10.48 21.48 -1.22
N PRO A 165 -11.39 22.11 -1.97
CA PRO A 165 -12.25 23.17 -1.45
C PRO A 165 -13.24 22.62 -0.40
N LEU A 166 -13.50 23.42 0.65
CA LEU A 166 -14.28 23.02 1.86
C LEU A 166 -15.80 22.91 1.63
N LEU A 167 -16.31 23.44 0.53
CA LEU A 167 -17.73 23.40 0.18
C LEU A 167 -17.89 22.29 -0.86
N GLY A 168 -18.74 21.29 -0.60
CA GLY A 168 -18.95 20.08 -1.42
C GLY A 168 -19.34 20.27 -2.89
N THR A 169 -19.14 21.46 -3.46
CA THR A 169 -19.08 21.74 -4.89
C THR A 169 -17.78 21.19 -5.48
N PHE A 170 -17.62 19.86 -5.47
CA PHE A 170 -16.57 19.18 -6.23
C PHE A 170 -16.88 19.34 -7.72
N LEU A 171 -16.53 20.49 -8.32
CA LEU A 171 -16.68 20.69 -9.75
C LEU A 171 -15.54 20.03 -10.53
N THR A 172 -14.39 19.80 -9.90
CA THR A 172 -13.20 19.19 -10.52
C THR A 172 -12.36 18.41 -9.50
N PRO A 173 -11.88 17.19 -9.81
CA PRO A 173 -10.94 16.46 -8.96
C PRO A 173 -9.57 17.16 -8.91
N ALA A 174 -8.82 16.99 -7.81
CA ALA A 174 -7.37 17.22 -7.83
C ALA A 174 -6.75 16.07 -8.64
N VAL A 175 -5.90 16.38 -9.61
CA VAL A 175 -5.27 15.36 -10.44
C VAL A 175 -3.78 15.59 -10.52
N LEU A 176 -3.01 14.53 -10.29
CA LEU A 176 -1.56 14.48 -10.46
C LEU A 176 -1.20 13.26 -11.31
N THR A 177 -0.37 13.45 -12.33
CA THR A 177 0.12 12.35 -13.17
C THR A 177 1.64 12.34 -13.24
N VAL A 178 2.22 11.17 -12.94
CA VAL A 178 3.66 10.89 -13.13
C VAL A 178 3.82 9.98 -14.35
N GLY A 179 4.70 10.34 -15.26
CA GLY A 179 5.06 9.56 -16.44
C GLY A 179 6.45 8.95 -16.29
N SER A 180 6.59 7.67 -16.65
CA SER A 180 7.90 7.02 -16.81
C SER A 180 8.38 7.12 -18.26
N ASN A 181 9.68 7.29 -18.44
CA ASN A 181 10.33 7.21 -19.75
C ASN A 181 10.24 5.78 -20.34
N PRO A 182 10.59 4.71 -19.60
CA PRO A 182 10.34 3.35 -20.08
C PRO A 182 8.86 2.99 -20.01
N LEU A 183 8.42 2.13 -20.92
CA LEU A 183 7.15 1.44 -20.81
C LEU A 183 7.29 0.33 -19.75
N LEU A 184 6.58 0.47 -18.64
CA LEU A 184 6.57 -0.52 -17.57
C LEU A 184 5.72 -1.72 -18.02
N PRO A 185 6.20 -2.97 -17.84
CA PRO A 185 5.50 -4.14 -18.33
C PRO A 185 4.21 -4.41 -17.53
N ALA A 186 3.34 -5.25 -18.10
CA ALA A 186 2.26 -5.85 -17.32
C ALA A 186 2.85 -6.59 -16.11
N ASN A 187 2.07 -6.68 -15.04
CA ASN A 187 2.43 -7.25 -13.75
C ASN A 187 3.28 -6.37 -12.82
N THR A 188 3.70 -5.17 -13.24
CA THR A 188 4.30 -4.19 -12.33
C THR A 188 3.27 -3.67 -11.32
N VAL A 189 3.66 -3.55 -10.04
CA VAL A 189 2.87 -2.89 -8.99
C VAL A 189 3.34 -1.45 -8.89
N ALA A 190 2.42 -0.50 -9.04
CA ALA A 190 2.74 0.92 -9.01
C ALA A 190 1.60 1.76 -8.41
N GLY A 191 1.91 2.98 -7.99
CA GLY A 191 0.98 3.81 -7.24
C GLY A 191 1.62 5.05 -6.64
N TYR A 192 0.93 5.65 -5.69
CA TYR A 192 1.37 6.80 -4.91
C TYR A 192 1.41 6.45 -3.43
N VAL A 193 2.35 7.06 -2.71
CA VAL A 193 2.27 7.15 -1.25
C VAL A 193 1.66 8.51 -0.90
N ILE A 194 0.55 8.51 -0.17
CA ILE A 194 -0.15 9.72 0.26
C ILE A 194 -0.12 9.85 1.78
N GLU A 195 -0.03 11.07 2.29
CA GLU A 195 -0.05 11.37 3.72
C GLU A 195 -1.16 12.36 4.05
N LYS A 196 -1.83 12.17 5.19
CA LYS A 196 -2.85 13.09 5.67
C LYS A 196 -2.34 14.08 6.72
N THR A 197 -2.42 15.37 6.41
CA THR A 197 -2.15 16.50 7.31
C THR A 197 -3.43 16.96 8.04
N SER A 198 -3.67 16.37 9.23
CA SER A 198 -4.65 16.76 10.28
C SER A 198 -6.18 16.65 9.97
N GLY A 199 -6.99 16.51 11.04
CA GLY A 199 -8.47 16.45 11.02
C GLY A 199 -9.10 15.05 11.17
N LEU A 200 -10.14 14.93 12.00
CA LEU A 200 -10.99 13.73 12.13
C LEU A 200 -11.71 13.50 10.80
N LEU A 201 -11.23 12.57 9.97
CA LEU A 201 -12.02 12.07 8.83
C LEU A 201 -12.08 10.57 9.00
N GLY A 202 -13.31 10.04 9.03
CA GLY A 202 -13.57 8.62 9.06
C GLY A 202 -13.05 7.91 7.81
N VAL A 203 -13.18 6.59 7.83
CA VAL A 203 -12.71 5.59 6.85
C VAL A 203 -13.03 5.92 5.37
N GLY A 204 -13.92 6.88 5.08
CA GLY A 204 -14.38 7.22 3.72
C GLY A 204 -13.49 8.16 2.87
N VAL A 205 -12.31 8.60 3.33
CA VAL A 205 -11.41 9.41 2.46
C VAL A 205 -10.81 8.59 1.32
N LEU A 206 -10.58 7.29 1.55
CA LEU A 206 -10.10 6.40 0.49
C LEU A 206 -11.14 6.19 -0.60
N ASP A 207 -12.44 6.33 -0.28
CA ASP A 207 -13.53 6.18 -1.26
C ASP A 207 -13.48 7.23 -2.37
N GLY A 208 -12.80 8.36 -2.13
CA GLY A 208 -12.58 9.41 -3.12
C GLY A 208 -11.30 9.27 -3.95
N VAL A 209 -10.42 8.30 -3.65
CA VAL A 209 -9.14 8.14 -4.34
C VAL A 209 -9.30 7.12 -5.48
N THR A 210 -8.91 7.54 -6.69
CA THR A 210 -8.84 6.67 -7.87
C THR A 210 -7.45 6.73 -8.46
N VAL A 211 -6.81 5.58 -8.67
CA VAL A 211 -5.52 5.50 -9.38
C VAL A 211 -5.75 4.89 -10.76
N GLU A 212 -5.26 5.54 -11.80
CA GLU A 212 -5.39 5.11 -13.18
C GLU A 212 -4.02 4.93 -13.83
N PHE A 213 -3.84 3.85 -14.58
CA PHE A 213 -2.65 3.67 -15.42
C PHE A 213 -2.98 3.95 -16.88
N TYR A 214 -2.00 4.49 -17.60
CA TYR A 214 -2.11 4.75 -19.03
C TYR A 214 -0.86 4.31 -19.79
N ASN A 215 -1.06 3.88 -21.04
CA ASN A 215 -0.02 3.86 -22.06
C ASN A 215 -0.25 5.07 -22.99
N GLY A 216 0.57 6.11 -22.83
CA GLY A 216 0.34 7.41 -23.44
C GLY A 216 -0.98 8.01 -22.97
N ASN A 217 -1.93 8.18 -23.88
CA ASN A 217 -3.26 8.71 -23.57
C ASN A 217 -4.33 7.62 -23.38
N THR A 218 -3.96 6.34 -23.56
CA THR A 218 -4.88 5.20 -23.50
C THR A 218 -4.91 4.63 -22.09
N LYS A 219 -6.07 4.69 -21.42
CA LYS A 219 -6.23 4.12 -20.08
C LYS A 219 -6.13 2.59 -20.13
N THR A 220 -5.31 2.01 -19.27
CA THR A 220 -5.08 0.57 -19.20
C THR A 220 -5.64 -0.08 -17.95
N ASN A 221 -5.63 0.64 -16.81
CA ASN A 221 -6.11 0.15 -15.52
C ASN A 221 -6.79 1.28 -14.74
N THR A 222 -7.72 0.91 -13.85
CA THR A 222 -8.36 1.77 -12.86
C THR A 222 -8.42 1.00 -11.54
N PHE A 223 -8.00 1.64 -10.45
CA PHE A 223 -8.02 1.12 -9.09
C PHE A 223 -8.76 2.12 -8.20
N THR A 224 -9.73 1.65 -7.43
CA THR A 224 -10.54 2.45 -6.48
C THR A 224 -10.44 1.87 -5.08
N SER A 225 -11.01 2.49 -4.05
CA SER A 225 -10.87 2.10 -2.63
C SER A 225 -10.93 0.59 -2.34
N GLY A 226 -11.77 -0.19 -3.05
CA GLY A 226 -11.86 -1.65 -2.90
C GLY A 226 -10.79 -2.49 -3.63
N SER A 227 -9.99 -1.90 -4.52
CA SER A 227 -8.94 -2.52 -5.35
C SER A 227 -7.54 -1.93 -5.13
N LEU A 228 -7.41 -0.85 -4.34
CA LEU A 228 -6.13 -0.19 -4.04
C LEU A 228 -5.31 -1.02 -3.05
N VAL A 229 -4.10 -1.45 -3.42
CA VAL A 229 -3.20 -2.14 -2.50
C VAL A 229 -2.86 -1.25 -1.32
N THR A 230 -3.47 -1.47 -0.15
CA THR A 230 -3.10 -0.76 1.08
C THR A 230 -1.94 -1.49 1.72
N GLY A 231 -0.72 -1.27 1.22
CA GLY A 231 0.47 -1.49 2.01
C GLY A 231 0.49 -0.40 3.08
N GLU A 232 0.24 -0.77 4.32
CA GLU A 232 0.15 0.17 5.40
C GLU A 232 1.55 0.32 6.00
N LEU A 233 2.13 1.52 6.01
CA LEU A 233 3.15 1.91 6.99
C LEU A 233 2.46 2.83 7.99
N LEU A 234 1.48 2.31 8.71
CA LEU A 234 1.01 2.97 9.92
C LEU A 234 1.93 2.53 11.06
N SER A 235 3.13 3.09 11.11
CA SER A 235 3.78 3.16 12.42
C SER A 235 3.02 4.21 13.25
N SER A 236 3.05 4.17 14.59
CA SER A 236 2.41 5.19 15.45
C SER A 236 2.90 6.64 15.23
N GLY A 237 3.78 6.89 14.26
CA GLY A 237 4.20 8.21 13.80
C GLY A 237 4.02 8.49 12.29
N SER A 238 3.70 7.51 11.43
CA SER A 238 3.64 7.72 9.97
C SER A 238 2.21 7.60 9.46
N LYS A 239 1.63 8.70 8.95
CA LYS A 239 0.26 8.77 8.42
C LYS A 239 0.19 8.47 6.91
N LYS A 240 1.12 7.65 6.41
CA LYS A 240 1.35 7.39 4.98
C LYS A 240 0.61 6.14 4.53
N ILE A 241 -0.05 6.20 3.37
CA ILE A 241 -0.84 5.12 2.78
C ILE A 241 -0.39 4.94 1.33
N TYR A 242 -0.10 3.70 0.91
CA TYR A 242 0.08 3.40 -0.51
C TYR A 242 -1.28 3.24 -1.19
N VAL A 243 -1.45 3.88 -2.35
CA VAL A 243 -2.63 3.77 -3.21
C VAL A 243 -2.18 3.42 -4.62
N GLY A 244 -2.55 2.24 -5.10
CA GLY A 244 -2.15 1.75 -6.41
C GLY A 244 -2.53 0.30 -6.63
N GLY A 245 -1.93 -0.34 -7.63
CA GLY A 245 -2.27 -1.72 -7.93
C GLY A 245 -1.33 -2.39 -8.92
N LYS A 246 -1.60 -3.67 -9.18
CA LYS A 246 -0.87 -4.46 -10.16
C LYS A 246 -1.43 -4.19 -11.56
N ALA A 247 -0.57 -3.75 -12.47
CA ALA A 247 -0.92 -3.54 -13.86
C ALA A 247 -1.30 -4.86 -14.55
N THR A 248 -2.41 -4.88 -15.28
CA THR A 248 -2.79 -6.01 -16.15
C THR A 248 -2.28 -5.85 -17.58
N LYS A 249 -1.82 -4.64 -17.94
CA LYS A 249 -1.26 -4.28 -19.25
C LYS A 249 -0.06 -3.35 -19.06
N PRO A 250 0.85 -3.26 -20.04
CA PRO A 250 1.95 -2.28 -19.99
C PRO A 250 1.44 -0.84 -19.91
N PHE A 251 2.16 0.02 -19.18
CA PHE A 251 1.80 1.41 -18.94
C PHE A 251 3.04 2.29 -18.78
N ASN A 252 2.90 3.59 -18.97
CA ASN A 252 3.97 4.58 -18.75
C ASN A 252 3.47 5.86 -18.07
N ARG A 253 2.22 5.90 -17.60
CA ARG A 253 1.72 6.98 -16.74
C ARG A 253 0.87 6.41 -15.62
N ILE A 254 1.02 7.01 -14.46
CA ILE A 254 0.25 6.75 -13.26
C ILE A 254 -0.43 8.07 -12.93
N LYS A 255 -1.75 8.05 -12.71
CA LYS A 255 -2.57 9.21 -12.37
C LYS A 255 -3.32 8.93 -11.08
N ILE A 256 -3.37 9.91 -10.18
CA ILE A 256 -4.20 9.95 -8.97
C ILE A 256 -5.13 11.16 -8.99
#